data_AF-A0A433IBH5-F1
#
_entry.id   AF-A0A433IBH5-F1
#
_cell.length_a   1.000
_cell.length_b   1.000
_cell.length_c   1.000
_cell.angle_alpha   90.00
_cell.angle_beta   90.00
_cell.angle_gamma   90.00
#
_symmetry.space_group_name_H-M   'P 1'
#
loop_
_entity.id
_entity.type
_entity.pdbx_description
1 polymer ?
#
loop_
_entity_poly.entity_id
_entity_poly.type
_entity_poly.pdbx_seq_one_letter_code
_entity_poly.pdbx_strand_id
1 'polypeptide(L)'
;MAPARRRVLYYAHQHGAGHLRHAAGLASTGAFDVTVVTAHPRAAELLPADVPVIPLPSDLVPGHQQPARSPLHWSPVGPEIRARFDALHAAAQRVDPDVCVVDVSVEAALFLRLAGWPVLHRRMHGERTDPAHALVYAEADGLFAHYAAELEVPAWRAVHADRVTYLGVADVTGRLGT
;
A
#
# COMPACT_ATOMS: atom_id res chain seq x y z
N MET A 1 -2.38 19.84 25.21
CA MET A 1 -1.55 18.88 24.44
C MET A 1 -2.26 18.64 23.11
N ALA A 2 -1.55 18.70 21.99
CA ALA A 2 -2.14 18.28 20.71
C ALA A 2 -2.51 16.79 20.80
N PRO A 3 -3.60 16.33 20.16
CA PRO A 3 -3.95 14.92 20.13
C PRO A 3 -2.80 14.11 19.51
N ALA A 4 -2.60 12.89 20.00
CA ALA A 4 -1.63 11.97 19.41
C ALA A 4 -2.01 11.71 17.94
N ARG A 5 -1.01 11.82 17.05
CA ARG A 5 -1.19 11.54 15.62
C ARG A 5 -1.37 10.04 15.42
N ARG A 6 -2.19 9.67 14.44
CA ARG A 6 -2.37 8.26 14.08
C ARG A 6 -1.10 7.73 13.43
N ARG A 7 -0.69 6.53 13.83
CA ARG A 7 0.49 5.82 13.34
C ARG A 7 0.14 5.07 12.06
N VAL A 8 0.89 5.31 11.01
CA VAL A 8 0.68 4.69 9.69
C VAL A 8 1.90 3.88 9.31
N LEU A 9 1.70 2.59 9.05
CA LEU A 9 2.70 1.77 8.37
C LEU A 9 2.41 1.79 6.87
N TYR A 10 3.22 2.51 6.09
CA TYR A 10 3.04 2.60 4.65
C TYR A 10 3.91 1.57 3.93
N TYR A 11 3.30 0.57 3.31
CA TYR A 11 3.97 -0.36 2.42
C TYR A 11 4.07 0.23 1.01
N ALA A 12 5.29 0.52 0.57
CA ALA A 12 5.58 0.97 -0.79
C ALA A 12 6.23 -0.16 -1.59
N HIS A 13 5.55 -0.64 -2.63
CA HIS A 13 6.08 -1.69 -3.49
C HIS A 13 7.41 -1.26 -4.13
N GLN A 14 8.31 -2.22 -4.35
CA GLN A 14 9.67 -1.94 -4.82
C GLN A 14 9.77 -1.52 -6.30
N HIS A 15 8.69 -1.68 -7.07
CA HIS A 15 8.68 -1.39 -8.50
C HIS A 15 8.28 0.06 -8.76
N GLY A 16 9.26 0.85 -9.24
CA GLY A 16 9.04 2.24 -9.59
C GLY A 16 9.01 3.16 -8.38
N ALA A 17 9.41 4.41 -8.61
CA ALA A 17 9.49 5.42 -7.55
C ALA A 17 8.14 6.11 -7.25
N GLY A 18 7.05 5.73 -7.95
CA GLY A 18 5.72 6.33 -7.74
C GLY A 18 5.18 6.08 -6.32
N HIS A 19 5.35 4.86 -5.81
CA HIS A 19 4.87 4.47 -4.49
C HIS A 19 5.55 5.25 -3.35
N LEU A 20 6.87 5.47 -3.49
CA LEU A 20 7.62 6.31 -2.56
C LEU A 20 7.20 7.78 -2.62
N ARG A 21 6.83 8.30 -3.80
CA ARG A 21 6.29 9.66 -3.92
C ARG A 21 4.94 9.82 -3.25
N HIS A 22 4.05 8.82 -3.35
CA HIS A 22 2.79 8.84 -2.60
C HIS A 22 3.03 8.81 -1.09
N ALA A 23 3.95 7.95 -0.63
CA ALA A 23 4.34 7.88 0.78
C ALA A 23 4.94 9.21 1.27
N ALA A 24 5.82 9.84 0.49
CA ALA A 24 6.36 11.17 0.77
C ALA A 24 5.25 12.22 0.87
N GLY A 25 4.30 12.22 -0.09
CA GLY A 25 3.16 13.13 -0.08
C GLY A 25 2.31 12.99 1.19
N LEU A 26 2.01 11.76 1.62
CA LEU A 26 1.31 11.50 2.87
C LEU A 26 2.09 12.03 4.08
N ALA A 27 3.39 11.74 4.15
CA ALA A 27 4.24 12.18 5.26
C ALA A 27 4.33 13.72 5.35
N SER A 28 4.46 14.40 4.21
CA SER A 28 4.54 15.86 4.13
C SER A 28 3.26 16.58 4.59
N THR A 29 2.12 15.88 4.70
CA THR A 29 0.89 16.48 5.26
C THR A 29 1.05 16.89 6.72
N GLY A 30 1.96 16.26 7.46
CA GLY A 30 2.08 16.52 8.89
C GLY A 30 0.84 16.07 9.68
N ALA A 31 -0.02 15.21 9.15
CA ALA A 31 -1.22 14.72 9.84
C ALA A 31 -1.02 13.38 10.56
N PHE A 32 -0.05 12.57 10.12
CA PHE A 32 0.14 11.18 10.55
C PHE A 32 1.59 10.87 10.91
N ASP A 33 1.82 9.96 11.85
CA ASP A 33 3.16 9.45 12.14
C ASP A 33 3.45 8.29 11.18
N VAL A 34 4.02 8.61 10.02
CA VAL A 34 4.23 7.67 8.92
C VAL A 34 5.58 6.97 9.04
N THR A 35 5.57 5.64 9.04
CA THR A 35 6.77 4.81 8.82
C THR A 35 6.62 4.07 7.50
N VAL A 36 7.63 4.13 6.64
CA VAL A 36 7.60 3.48 5.32
C VAL A 36 8.35 2.14 5.37
N VAL A 37 7.72 1.07 4.92
CA VAL A 37 8.35 -0.23 4.67
C VAL A 37 8.47 -0.47 3.17
N THR A 38 9.68 -0.79 2.70
CA THR A 38 9.92 -0.96 1.26
C THR A 38 11.20 -1.73 0.97
N ALA A 39 11.24 -2.42 -0.17
CA ALA A 39 12.48 -2.98 -0.73
C ALA A 39 13.11 -2.10 -1.81
N HIS A 40 12.55 -0.90 -2.06
CA HIS A 40 13.08 0.01 -3.08
C HIS A 40 14.45 0.58 -2.65
N PRO A 41 15.53 0.41 -3.44
CA PRO A 41 16.90 0.69 -3.00
C PRO A 41 17.17 2.18 -2.74
N ARG A 42 16.40 3.07 -3.38
CA ARG A 42 16.55 4.53 -3.27
C ARG A 42 15.57 5.17 -2.28
N ALA A 43 14.97 4.41 -1.37
CA ALA A 43 13.95 4.92 -0.45
C ALA A 43 14.46 6.12 0.38
N ALA A 44 15.68 6.05 0.90
CA ALA A 44 16.29 7.12 1.68
C ALA A 44 16.56 8.41 0.88
N GLU A 45 16.68 8.33 -0.45
CA GLU A 45 16.85 9.51 -1.32
C GLU A 45 15.52 10.16 -1.70
N LEU A 46 14.45 9.36 -1.76
CA LEU A 46 13.15 9.76 -2.32
C LEU A 46 12.12 10.16 -1.26
N LEU A 47 12.39 9.84 0.01
CA LEU A 47 11.55 10.21 1.14
C LEU A 47 12.15 11.40 1.90
N PRO A 48 11.33 12.23 2.56
CA PRO A 48 11.82 13.26 3.47
C PRO A 48 12.72 12.66 4.56
N ALA A 49 13.76 13.40 4.97
CA ALA A 49 14.81 12.91 5.85
C ALA A 49 14.32 12.49 7.25
N ASP A 50 13.20 13.04 7.70
CA ASP A 50 12.56 12.78 8.99
C ASP A 50 11.57 11.61 8.96
N VAL A 51 11.30 11.01 7.80
CA VAL A 51 10.41 9.85 7.66
C VAL A 51 11.17 8.56 7.96
N PRO A 52 10.78 7.79 9.00
CA PRO A 52 11.40 6.50 9.27
C PRO A 52 11.18 5.52 8.12
N VAL A 53 12.25 4.86 7.70
CA VAL A 53 12.24 3.82 6.67
C VAL A 53 12.73 2.50 7.24
N ILE A 54 11.94 1.45 7.09
CA ILE A 54 12.33 0.08 7.42
C ILE A 54 12.52 -0.69 6.10
N PRO A 55 13.75 -1.12 5.78
CA PRO A 55 14.01 -1.87 4.56
C PRO A 55 13.39 -3.26 4.66
N LEU A 56 12.81 -3.73 3.56
CA LEU A 56 12.34 -5.10 3.38
C LEU A 56 13.27 -5.85 2.42
N PRO A 57 13.49 -7.16 2.62
CA PRO A 57 14.03 -8.03 1.58
C PRO A 57 13.18 -7.95 0.30
N SER A 58 13.79 -8.00 -0.88
CA SER A 58 13.07 -8.03 -2.16
C SER A 58 12.21 -9.29 -2.29
N ASP A 59 11.04 -9.19 -2.93
CA ASP A 59 10.27 -10.36 -3.39
C ASP A 59 10.59 -10.78 -4.83
N LEU A 60 11.65 -10.24 -5.45
CA LEU A 60 12.11 -10.72 -6.76
C LEU A 60 12.81 -12.07 -6.61
N VAL A 61 12.09 -13.11 -7.00
CA VAL A 61 12.56 -14.49 -7.01
C VAL A 61 12.85 -14.90 -8.47
N PRO A 62 14.13 -15.04 -8.86
CA PRO A 62 14.49 -15.41 -10.23
C PRO A 62 13.83 -16.71 -10.67
N GLY A 63 13.24 -16.69 -11.86
CA GLY A 63 12.60 -17.87 -12.46
C GLY A 63 11.25 -18.26 -11.84
N HIS A 64 10.74 -17.51 -10.84
CA HIS A 64 9.39 -17.77 -10.34
C HIS A 64 8.37 -17.56 -11.44
N GLN A 65 7.49 -18.54 -11.59
CA GLN A 65 6.32 -18.47 -12.45
C GLN A 65 5.09 -18.68 -11.59
N GLN A 66 4.20 -17.70 -11.60
CA GLN A 66 2.96 -17.80 -10.85
C GLN A 66 2.12 -18.96 -11.41
N PRO A 67 1.67 -19.91 -10.56
CA PRO A 67 0.85 -21.02 -11.04
C PRO A 67 -0.44 -20.49 -11.68
N ALA A 68 -0.80 -20.96 -12.88
CA ALA A 68 -2.00 -20.50 -13.59
C ALA A 68 -3.31 -20.68 -12.82
N ARG A 69 -3.36 -21.64 -11.87
CA ARG A 69 -4.50 -21.86 -10.98
C ARG A 69 -4.59 -20.87 -9.81
N SER A 70 -3.51 -20.16 -9.53
CA SER A 70 -3.44 -19.27 -8.38
C SER A 70 -4.21 -17.99 -8.66
N PRO A 71 -5.11 -17.56 -7.76
CA PRO A 71 -5.77 -16.27 -7.90
C PRO A 71 -4.81 -15.11 -7.56
N LEU A 72 -3.72 -15.37 -6.85
CA LEU A 72 -2.74 -14.37 -6.42
C LEU A 72 -1.84 -13.94 -7.58
N HIS A 73 -1.38 -12.68 -7.55
CA HIS A 73 -0.51 -12.10 -8.56
C HIS A 73 0.94 -12.57 -8.42
N TRP A 74 1.43 -12.69 -7.19
CA TRP A 74 2.83 -13.03 -6.92
C TRP A 74 3.00 -13.79 -5.59
N SER A 75 3.13 -15.11 -5.68
CA SER A 75 3.30 -15.99 -4.51
C SER A 75 4.46 -17.01 -4.67
N PRO A 76 5.71 -16.54 -4.85
CA PRO A 76 6.87 -17.43 -4.78
C PRO A 76 7.02 -18.09 -3.41
N VAL A 77 7.70 -19.24 -3.38
CA VAL A 77 8.00 -19.98 -2.15
C VAL A 77 9.50 -20.10 -2.01
N GLY A 78 10.04 -19.57 -0.92
CA GLY A 78 11.48 -19.61 -0.66
C GLY A 78 11.87 -18.88 0.62
N PRO A 79 13.11 -19.07 1.10
CA PRO A 79 13.64 -18.37 2.28
C PRO A 79 13.58 -16.85 2.15
N GLU A 80 13.77 -16.30 0.95
CA GLU A 80 13.70 -14.87 0.67
C GLU A 80 12.30 -14.29 0.93
N ILE A 81 11.25 -15.04 0.59
CA ILE A 81 9.86 -14.64 0.84
C ILE A 81 9.50 -14.76 2.31
N ARG A 82 9.96 -15.82 2.99
CA ARG A 82 9.80 -15.94 4.45
C ARG A 82 10.47 -14.75 5.16
N ALA A 83 11.73 -14.46 4.84
CA ALA A 83 12.46 -13.34 5.42
C ALA A 83 11.75 -12.00 5.16
N ARG A 84 11.15 -11.82 3.98
CA ARG A 84 10.38 -10.61 3.67
C ARG A 84 9.15 -10.46 4.55
N PHE A 85 8.34 -11.50 4.68
CA PHE A 85 7.13 -11.44 5.50
C PHE A 85 7.43 -11.42 7.00
N ASP A 86 8.51 -12.07 7.44
CA ASP A 86 9.03 -11.94 8.80
C ASP A 86 9.43 -10.49 9.10
N ALA A 87 10.17 -9.84 8.19
CA ALA A 87 10.55 -8.44 8.32
C ALA A 87 9.35 -7.48 8.31
N LEU A 88 8.36 -7.73 7.44
CA LEU A 88 7.14 -6.94 7.35
C LEU A 88 6.31 -7.06 8.65
N HIS A 89 6.15 -8.28 9.18
CA HIS A 89 5.45 -8.49 10.43
C HIS A 89 6.16 -7.84 11.62
N ALA A 90 7.49 -8.02 11.71
CA ALA A 90 8.29 -7.38 12.75
C ALA A 90 8.25 -5.85 12.68
N ALA A 91 8.16 -5.28 11.47
CA ALA A 91 7.96 -3.85 11.29
C ALA A 91 6.60 -3.39 11.81
N ALA A 92 5.52 -4.12 11.47
CA ALA A 92 4.18 -3.83 11.97
C ALA A 92 4.09 -3.93 13.49
N GLN A 93 4.65 -4.96 14.11
CA GLN A 93 4.70 -5.09 15.57
C GLN A 93 5.47 -3.95 16.25
N ARG A 94 6.55 -3.48 15.64
CA ARG A 94 7.37 -2.40 16.19
C ARG A 94 6.70 -1.04 16.11
N VAL A 95 6.03 -0.76 14.99
CA VAL A 95 5.31 0.50 14.77
C VAL A 95 3.99 0.49 15.54
N ASP A 96 3.37 -0.68 15.66
CA ASP A 96 2.03 -0.88 16.22
C ASP A 96 1.01 0.08 15.56
N PRO A 97 0.86 0.03 14.23
CA PRO A 97 0.14 1.05 13.49
C PRO A 97 -1.35 1.07 13.83
N ASP A 98 -1.95 2.26 13.83
CA ASP A 98 -3.41 2.41 13.79
C ASP A 98 -3.98 1.87 12.46
N VAL A 99 -3.17 1.95 11.39
CA VAL A 99 -3.53 1.45 10.06
C VAL A 99 -2.30 1.15 9.21
N CYS A 100 -2.36 0.06 8.46
CA CYS A 100 -1.42 -0.26 7.40
C CYS A 100 -1.96 0.25 6.06
N VAL A 101 -1.18 1.07 5.35
CA VAL A 101 -1.50 1.54 4.00
C VAL A 101 -0.69 0.71 3.02
N VAL A 102 -1.35 -0.01 2.12
CA VAL A 102 -0.68 -0.89 1.15
C VAL A 102 -0.85 -0.35 -0.26
N ASP A 103 0.25 0.13 -0.82
CA ASP A 103 0.33 0.62 -2.20
C ASP A 103 0.68 -0.55 -3.14
N VAL A 104 -0.38 -1.15 -3.71
CA VAL A 104 -0.45 -2.17 -4.78
C VAL A 104 -0.45 -3.65 -4.39
N SER A 105 0.44 -4.15 -3.52
CA SER A 105 0.52 -5.61 -3.33
C SER A 105 -0.73 -6.18 -2.65
N VAL A 106 -1.44 -7.06 -3.35
CA VAL A 106 -2.57 -7.83 -2.80
C VAL A 106 -2.08 -8.74 -1.68
N GLU A 107 -0.96 -9.43 -1.89
CA GLU A 107 -0.42 -10.40 -0.96
C GLU A 107 0.07 -9.75 0.35
N ALA A 108 0.74 -8.59 0.26
CA ALA A 108 1.14 -7.85 1.45
C ALA A 108 -0.06 -7.30 2.24
N ALA A 109 -1.10 -6.83 1.54
CA ALA A 109 -2.34 -6.39 2.16
C ALA A 109 -3.05 -7.52 2.88
N LEU A 110 -3.25 -8.67 2.21
CA LEU A 110 -3.87 -9.84 2.80
C LEU A 110 -3.06 -10.39 3.97
N PHE A 111 -1.72 -10.42 3.86
CA PHE A 111 -0.85 -10.83 4.97
C PHE A 111 -1.05 -9.93 6.21
N LEU A 112 -0.97 -8.61 6.05
CA LEU A 112 -1.15 -7.67 7.17
C LEU A 112 -2.55 -7.76 7.77
N ARG A 113 -3.57 -7.93 6.91
CA ARG A 113 -4.96 -8.11 7.33
C ARG A 113 -5.13 -9.39 8.16
N LEU A 114 -4.61 -10.51 7.68
CA LEU A 114 -4.63 -11.80 8.39
C LEU A 114 -3.75 -11.80 9.64
N ALA A 115 -2.72 -10.97 9.69
CA ALA A 115 -1.91 -10.73 10.89
C ALA A 115 -2.62 -9.83 11.93
N GLY A 116 -3.86 -9.38 11.66
CA GLY A 116 -4.71 -8.67 12.61
C GLY A 116 -4.63 -7.15 12.55
N TRP A 117 -3.95 -6.57 11.55
CA TRP A 117 -3.85 -5.12 11.40
C TRP A 117 -4.98 -4.56 10.53
N PRO A 118 -5.50 -3.36 10.82
CA PRO A 118 -6.35 -2.63 9.89
C PRO A 118 -5.59 -2.28 8.60
N VAL A 119 -6.20 -2.48 7.44
CA VAL A 119 -5.56 -2.29 6.13
C VAL A 119 -6.37 -1.37 5.22
N LEU A 120 -5.73 -0.32 4.72
CA LEU A 120 -6.19 0.42 3.56
C LEU A 120 -5.40 -0.04 2.33
N HIS A 121 -6.11 -0.40 1.26
CA HIS A 121 -5.48 -0.87 0.03
C HIS A 121 -5.71 0.09 -1.13
N ARG A 122 -4.66 0.33 -1.93
CA ARG A 122 -4.76 1.24 -3.07
C ARG A 122 -5.61 0.63 -4.19
N ARG A 123 -6.63 1.35 -4.60
CA ARG A 123 -7.33 1.17 -5.87
C ARG A 123 -6.52 1.82 -6.99
N MET A 124 -5.96 1.00 -7.89
CA MET A 124 -5.36 1.44 -9.14
C MET A 124 -6.41 1.53 -10.25
N HIS A 125 -6.26 2.51 -11.14
CA HIS A 125 -7.13 2.62 -12.31
C HIS A 125 -7.01 1.38 -13.23
N GLY A 126 -8.05 1.14 -14.01
CA GLY A 126 -8.17 0.02 -14.94
C GLY A 126 -9.04 -1.14 -14.43
N GLU A 127 -9.20 -2.15 -15.27
CA GLU A 127 -10.00 -3.35 -14.98
C GLU A 127 -9.27 -4.23 -13.94
N ARG A 128 -9.73 -4.20 -12.69
CA ARG A 128 -9.17 -4.97 -11.57
C ARG A 128 -10.26 -5.78 -10.88
N THR A 129 -11.00 -6.53 -11.68
CA THR A 129 -12.05 -7.45 -11.23
C THR A 129 -11.56 -8.90 -11.16
N ASP A 130 -10.25 -9.13 -11.34
CA ASP A 130 -9.66 -10.44 -11.15
C ASP A 130 -9.78 -10.93 -9.70
N PRO A 131 -9.72 -12.26 -9.46
CA PRO A 131 -9.98 -12.84 -8.15
C PRO A 131 -9.12 -12.30 -7.00
N ALA A 132 -7.86 -11.93 -7.24
CA ALA A 132 -6.99 -11.36 -6.21
C ALA A 132 -7.48 -9.98 -5.76
N HIS A 133 -7.84 -9.12 -6.72
CA HIS A 133 -8.40 -7.81 -6.37
C HIS A 133 -9.79 -7.91 -5.73
N ALA A 134 -10.64 -8.82 -6.21
CA ALA A 134 -11.94 -9.06 -5.59
C ALA A 134 -11.77 -9.46 -4.10
N LEU A 135 -10.81 -10.34 -3.81
CA LEU A 135 -10.49 -10.76 -2.44
C LEU A 135 -9.95 -9.59 -1.60
N VAL A 136 -8.95 -8.85 -2.06
CA VAL A 136 -8.39 -7.74 -1.26
C VAL A 136 -9.40 -6.62 -1.03
N TYR A 137 -10.26 -6.32 -2.01
CA TYR A 137 -11.31 -5.31 -1.87
C TYR A 137 -12.41 -5.74 -0.91
N ALA A 138 -12.68 -7.04 -0.80
CA ALA A 138 -13.59 -7.56 0.21
C ALA A 138 -13.01 -7.38 1.61
N GLU A 139 -11.74 -7.75 1.81
CA GLU A 139 -11.10 -7.88 3.12
C GLU A 139 -10.50 -6.58 3.70
N ALA A 140 -10.08 -5.63 2.84
CA ALA A 140 -9.49 -4.37 3.28
C ALA A 140 -10.50 -3.48 4.02
N ASP A 141 -10.10 -2.83 5.11
CA ASP A 141 -10.98 -1.96 5.90
C ASP A 141 -11.40 -0.69 5.13
N GLY A 142 -10.66 -0.34 4.07
CA GLY A 142 -11.02 0.70 3.13
C GLY A 142 -10.11 0.74 1.91
N LEU A 143 -10.55 1.46 0.89
CA LEU A 143 -9.82 1.65 -0.35
C LEU A 143 -9.51 3.13 -0.56
N PHE A 144 -8.41 3.41 -1.25
CA PHE A 144 -8.06 4.77 -1.66
C PHE A 144 -7.52 4.82 -3.07
N ALA A 145 -7.76 5.91 -3.78
CA ALA A 145 -7.32 6.10 -5.16
C ALA A 145 -6.62 7.46 -5.33
N HIS A 146 -5.46 7.48 -6.00
CA HIS A 146 -4.74 8.72 -6.37
C HIS A 146 -5.25 9.32 -7.69
N TYR A 147 -6.56 9.27 -7.91
CA TYR A 147 -7.23 9.88 -9.06
C TYR A 147 -8.64 10.32 -8.67
N ALA A 148 -9.23 11.18 -9.50
CA ALA A 148 -10.58 11.72 -9.30
C ALA A 148 -11.66 10.65 -9.54
N ALA A 149 -12.77 10.71 -8.82
CA ALA A 149 -13.85 9.71 -8.89
C ALA A 149 -14.51 9.63 -10.28
N GLU A 150 -14.41 10.71 -11.05
CA GLU A 150 -14.89 10.87 -12.43
C GLU A 150 -14.10 10.02 -13.41
N LEU A 151 -12.87 9.67 -13.06
CA LEU A 151 -12.01 8.80 -13.87
C LEU A 151 -12.23 7.31 -13.57
N GLU A 152 -13.12 6.95 -12.64
CA GLU A 152 -13.40 5.55 -12.33
C GLU A 152 -14.38 4.92 -13.33
N VAL A 153 -14.24 3.61 -13.55
CA VAL A 153 -15.21 2.82 -14.32
C VAL A 153 -16.57 2.88 -13.61
N PRO A 154 -17.64 3.41 -14.25
CA PRO A 154 -18.92 3.66 -13.55
C PRO A 154 -19.52 2.43 -12.88
N ALA A 155 -19.43 1.26 -13.53
CA ALA A 155 -19.93 0.00 -12.97
C ALA A 155 -19.16 -0.43 -11.72
N TRP A 156 -17.84 -0.26 -11.71
CA TRP A 156 -17.01 -0.56 -10.54
C TRP A 156 -17.30 0.42 -9.41
N ARG A 157 -17.37 1.72 -9.73
CA ARG A 157 -17.69 2.78 -8.75
C ARG A 157 -19.04 2.51 -8.08
N ALA A 158 -20.07 2.12 -8.84
CA ALA A 158 -21.39 1.85 -8.28
C ALA A 158 -21.40 0.77 -7.19
N VAL A 159 -20.48 -0.22 -7.27
CA VAL A 159 -20.39 -1.33 -6.32
C VAL A 159 -19.52 -1.01 -5.10
N HIS A 160 -18.54 -0.11 -5.25
CA HIS A 160 -17.51 0.14 -4.23
C HIS A 160 -17.47 1.58 -3.69
N ALA A 161 -18.39 2.46 -4.11
CA ALA A 161 -18.34 3.90 -3.81
C ALA A 161 -18.31 4.23 -2.31
N ASP A 162 -18.94 3.43 -1.46
CA ASP A 162 -19.00 3.62 -0.02
C ASP A 162 -17.69 3.28 0.70
N ARG A 163 -16.77 2.61 0.03
CA ARG A 163 -15.51 2.11 0.60
C ARG A 163 -14.26 2.77 0.03
N VAL A 164 -14.40 3.66 -0.97
CA VAL A 164 -13.26 4.25 -1.69
C VAL A 164 -13.18 5.74 -1.40
N THR A 165 -12.04 6.16 -0.88
CA THR A 165 -11.67 7.58 -0.80
C THR A 165 -10.85 7.98 -2.03
N TYR A 166 -11.38 8.87 -2.85
CA TYR A 166 -10.68 9.43 -3.99
C TYR A 166 -9.84 10.64 -3.56
N LEU A 167 -8.53 10.49 -3.62
CA LEU A 167 -7.53 11.49 -3.29
C LEU A 167 -7.16 12.37 -4.50
N GLY A 168 -7.91 12.31 -5.61
CA GLY A 168 -7.69 13.17 -6.77
C GLY A 168 -6.28 13.10 -7.36
N VAL A 169 -5.98 14.07 -8.21
CA VAL A 169 -4.61 14.35 -8.68
C VAL A 169 -4.18 15.63 -7.97
N ALA A 170 -2.98 15.63 -7.38
CA ALA A 170 -2.41 16.86 -6.85
C ALA A 170 -2.21 17.86 -8.00
N ASP A 171 -2.75 19.07 -7.86
CA ASP A 171 -2.29 20.18 -8.70
C ASP A 171 -0.86 20.59 -8.31
N VAL A 172 -0.27 21.55 -9.03
CA VAL A 172 1.11 22.04 -8.76
C VAL A 172 1.29 22.64 -7.36
N THR A 173 0.21 22.82 -6.59
CA THR A 173 0.24 23.31 -5.20
C THR A 173 0.01 22.21 -4.17
N GLY A 174 -0.14 20.95 -4.60
CA GLY A 174 -0.38 19.82 -3.71
C GLY A 174 -1.81 19.74 -3.18
N ARG A 175 -2.75 20.52 -3.73
CA ARG A 175 -4.17 20.42 -3.38
C ARG A 175 -4.88 19.44 -4.30
N LEU A 176 -5.88 18.77 -3.74
CA LEU A 176 -6.88 18.03 -4.52
C LEU A 176 -7.49 19.02 -5.52
N GLY A 177 -7.33 18.77 -6.82
CA GLY A 177 -8.06 19.52 -7.83
C GLY A 177 -9.56 19.48 -7.50
N THR A 178 -10.11 20.62 -7.10
CA THR A 178 -11.55 20.84 -6.96
C THR A 178 -12.19 20.99 -8.33
#